data_AF-A0AAW7BEA5-F1
#
_entry.id   AF-A0AAW7BEA5-F1
#
_cell.length_a   1.000
_cell.length_b   1.000
_cell.length_c   1.000
_cell.angle_alpha   90.00
_cell.angle_beta   90.00
_cell.angle_gamma   90.00
#
_symmetry.space_group_name_H-M   'P 1'
#
loop_
_entity.id
_entity.type
_entity.pdbx_description
1 polymer ?
#
loop_
_entity_poly.entity_id
_entity_poly.type
_entity_poly.pdbx_seq_one_letter_code
_entity_poly.pdbx_strand_id
1 'polypeptide(L)'
;MTYSGFAKACYSPTGLPQYDGNPLIECLPPICTEADVVKFIGNYPDKPSAEELALAPKVRGHGINRLKDVVIPLDVHLQLEDGFSQLIRYGYIARDPFTTESIRHRQPKSVSAVSSGFKSSANIMTLIGLSGMGKTTALNSITKLYPQVVSHGKYKRRSFIQTQIVWLKIDCPHDGSLRGFCAAFFASLDNALGIEKYASMAQKRNSVSVMLQQISQLCKAFFVGVLIIDEMQHLTSSRGGHDRETLLNFFVTLSNEAGVPLVYVGTNAMLPLFSGVLRNARRAAGMGEITFDRFEIDDPFWDYLVSRLWEYDWTGTNSDLTANLRNKIYNLSQGNTDFLVKLLMLGQRHVIAEDLDGITAEVLQHVYDNQMRMLHKPIEALRSGDPLQIADYEDMMPTKDQVALMMSYDLARRIKRADLALVMKVAPPIVQKSRKRSVSNTVSVVSSDSLASVHLDPDGDIQEQLVKRGWTDDDAAW
;
A
#
# COMPACT_ATOMS: atom_id res chain seq x y z
N MET A 1 -3.18 18.24 0.50
CA MET A 1 -2.65 19.48 -0.07
C MET A 1 -1.34 19.18 -0.76
N THR A 2 -1.36 19.00 -2.07
CA THR A 2 -0.17 18.97 -2.92
C THR A 2 0.36 20.40 -2.98
N TYR A 3 1.50 20.66 -2.34
CA TYR A 3 2.20 21.92 -2.51
C TYR A 3 2.66 22.03 -3.97
N SER A 4 1.92 22.79 -4.78
CA SER A 4 2.26 23.06 -6.18
C SER A 4 3.35 24.13 -6.28
N GLY A 5 4.51 23.85 -5.69
CA GLY A 5 5.68 24.73 -5.72
C GLY A 5 6.79 24.24 -4.78
N PHE A 6 8.04 24.45 -5.19
CA PHE A 6 9.20 24.16 -4.34
C PHE A 6 9.14 25.01 -3.07
N ALA A 7 9.38 24.41 -1.91
CA ALA A 7 9.47 25.13 -0.66
C ALA A 7 10.68 26.08 -0.71
N LYS A 8 10.50 27.35 -0.30
CA LYS A 8 11.64 28.27 -0.20
C LYS A 8 12.47 27.91 1.02
N ALA A 9 13.78 27.81 0.85
CA ALA A 9 14.69 27.49 1.94
C ALA A 9 14.62 28.55 3.07
N CYS A 10 14.35 28.09 4.29
CA CYS A 10 14.41 28.90 5.51
C CYS A 10 15.45 28.25 6.42
N TYR A 11 16.55 28.94 6.69
CA TYR A 11 17.68 28.36 7.42
C TYR A 11 17.59 28.69 8.91
N SER A 12 17.58 27.66 9.74
CA SER A 12 17.68 27.77 11.19
C SER A 12 18.81 26.89 11.72
N PRO A 13 19.64 27.38 12.66
CA PRO A 13 20.57 26.52 13.39
C PRO A 13 19.84 25.36 14.04
N THR A 14 20.41 24.17 13.97
CA THR A 14 19.85 22.97 14.58
C THR A 14 20.29 22.82 16.04
N GLY A 15 21.29 23.58 16.48
CA GLY A 15 21.89 23.47 17.82
C GLY A 15 22.91 22.34 17.95
N LEU A 16 23.27 21.70 16.83
CA LEU A 16 24.27 20.63 16.77
C LEU A 16 25.44 21.10 15.92
N PRO A 17 26.66 21.21 16.47
CA PRO A 17 27.81 21.77 15.76
C PRO A 17 28.16 21.07 14.43
N GLN A 18 27.84 19.77 14.30
CA GLN A 18 28.10 18.99 13.08
C GLN A 18 27.07 19.22 11.95
N TYR A 19 25.93 19.85 12.26
CA TYR A 19 24.85 20.16 11.31
C TYR A 19 24.84 21.64 10.97
N ASP A 20 25.10 22.48 11.97
CA ASP A 20 25.21 23.92 11.82
C ASP A 20 26.31 24.26 10.80
N GLY A 21 26.00 25.19 9.89
CA GLY A 21 26.86 25.52 8.76
C GLY A 21 26.44 24.89 7.44
N ASN A 22 25.66 23.80 7.45
CA ASN A 22 25.24 23.11 6.23
C ASN A 22 23.84 23.57 5.76
N PRO A 23 23.71 24.26 4.62
CA PRO A 23 22.41 24.76 4.13
C PRO A 23 21.41 23.64 3.80
N LEU A 24 21.88 22.44 3.48
CA LEU A 24 21.02 21.30 3.16
C LEU A 24 20.36 20.70 4.41
N ILE A 25 20.90 20.99 5.59
CA ILE A 25 20.39 20.51 6.89
C ILE A 25 19.60 21.62 7.60
N GLU A 26 20.16 22.84 7.64
CA GLU A 26 19.53 23.99 8.31
C GLU A 26 18.19 24.40 7.68
N CYS A 27 17.92 24.01 6.43
CA CYS A 27 16.65 24.29 5.76
C CYS A 27 15.53 23.28 6.05
N LEU A 28 15.88 22.15 6.65
CA LEU A 28 14.90 21.12 7.01
C LEU A 28 14.12 21.58 8.25
N PRO A 29 12.91 21.01 8.49
CA PRO A 29 12.17 21.25 9.72
C PRO A 29 13.02 21.02 10.99
N PRO A 30 12.69 21.62 12.13
CA PRO A 30 13.33 21.30 13.41
C PRO A 30 13.29 19.80 13.70
N ILE A 31 14.25 19.31 14.49
CA ILE A 31 14.21 17.92 14.98
C ILE A 31 13.01 17.80 15.92
N CYS A 32 12.09 16.91 15.58
CA CYS A 32 10.85 16.72 16.32
C CYS A 32 11.12 16.13 17.71
N THR A 33 10.36 16.57 18.71
CA THR A 33 10.22 15.79 19.96
C THR A 33 9.22 14.66 19.74
N GLU A 34 9.22 13.63 20.59
CA GLU A 34 8.21 12.55 20.52
C GLU A 34 6.77 13.09 20.53
N ALA A 35 6.52 14.12 21.34
CA ALA A 35 5.22 14.79 21.41
C ALA A 35 4.82 15.48 20.08
N ASP A 36 5.80 16.08 19.40
CA ASP A 36 5.58 16.67 18.07
C ASP A 36 5.25 15.58 17.05
N VAL A 37 5.97 14.46 17.08
CA VAL A 37 5.73 13.33 16.16
C VAL A 37 4.32 12.76 16.35
N VAL A 38 3.90 12.51 17.59
CA VAL A 38 2.53 12.07 17.90
C VAL A 38 1.50 13.04 17.34
N LYS A 39 1.73 14.35 17.53
CA LYS A 39 0.81 15.39 17.05
C LYS A 39 0.75 15.49 15.53
N PHE A 40 1.88 15.36 14.84
CA PHE A 40 1.93 15.55 13.38
C PHE A 40 1.56 14.30 12.59
N ILE A 41 1.87 13.11 13.09
CA ILE A 41 1.50 11.84 12.45
C ILE A 41 0.04 11.49 12.70
N GLY A 42 -0.46 11.81 13.90
CA GLY A 42 -1.83 11.51 14.29
C GLY A 42 -2.84 12.20 13.37
N ASN A 43 -3.76 11.42 12.81
CA ASN A 43 -4.88 11.95 12.06
C ASN A 43 -6.17 11.42 12.67
N TYR A 44 -6.97 12.33 13.23
CA TYR A 44 -8.24 12.02 13.87
C TYR A 44 -9.32 12.86 13.21
N PRO A 45 -9.90 12.39 12.09
CA PRO A 45 -11.06 13.03 11.47
C PRO A 45 -12.18 13.25 12.48
N ASP A 46 -13.07 14.20 12.20
CA ASP A 46 -14.25 14.39 13.03
C ASP A 46 -15.08 13.11 13.07
N LYS A 47 -15.58 12.77 14.26
CA LYS A 47 -16.56 11.70 14.47
C LYS A 47 -17.90 12.08 13.82
N PRO A 48 -18.79 11.10 13.56
CA PRO A 48 -20.12 11.41 13.07
C PRO A 48 -20.87 12.38 14.00
N SER A 49 -21.35 13.49 13.45
CA SER A 49 -22.18 14.44 14.20
C SER A 49 -23.63 13.94 14.29
N ALA A 50 -24.41 14.51 15.21
CA ALA A 50 -25.84 14.20 15.30
C ALA A 50 -26.60 14.52 13.99
N GLU A 51 -26.19 15.57 13.28
CA GLU A 51 -26.74 15.93 11.97
C GLU A 51 -26.42 14.89 10.90
N GLU A 52 -25.18 14.38 10.89
CA GLU A 52 -24.77 13.32 9.97
C GLU A 52 -25.48 11.99 10.26
N LEU A 53 -25.72 11.67 11.53
CA LEU A 53 -26.46 10.48 11.93
C LEU A 53 -27.94 10.53 11.52
N ALA A 54 -28.51 11.74 11.44
CA ALA A 54 -29.88 11.99 10.97
C ALA A 54 -30.04 11.93 9.44
N LEU A 55 -28.94 11.85 8.67
CA LEU A 55 -29.00 11.70 7.22
C LEU A 55 -29.59 10.34 6.82
N ALA A 56 -30.14 10.28 5.61
CA ALA A 56 -30.64 9.03 5.04
C ALA A 56 -29.54 7.93 5.05
N PRO A 57 -29.89 6.65 5.33
CA PRO A 57 -28.94 5.54 5.46
C PRO A 57 -27.91 5.46 4.33
N LYS A 58 -28.35 5.66 3.09
CA LYS A 58 -27.48 5.63 1.91
C LYS A 58 -26.41 6.72 1.94
N VAL A 59 -26.76 7.94 2.34
CA VAL A 59 -25.83 9.08 2.43
C VAL A 59 -24.91 8.89 3.63
N ARG A 60 -25.49 8.53 4.79
CA ARG A 60 -24.75 8.25 6.02
C ARG A 60 -23.65 7.20 5.83
N GLY A 61 -23.92 6.15 5.04
CA GLY A 61 -22.95 5.11 4.70
C GLY A 61 -21.70 5.61 3.93
N HIS A 62 -21.74 6.78 3.29
CA HIS A 62 -20.53 7.38 2.70
C HIS A 62 -19.56 7.89 3.78
N GLY A 63 -20.08 8.30 4.94
CA GLY A 63 -19.29 8.79 6.07
C GLY A 63 -18.31 7.74 6.60
N ILE A 64 -18.69 6.45 6.55
CA ILE A 64 -17.88 5.29 6.97
C ILE A 64 -16.48 5.29 6.34
N ASN A 65 -16.30 5.87 5.15
CA ASN A 65 -14.98 5.94 4.52
C ASN A 65 -13.95 6.75 5.33
N ARG A 66 -14.37 7.64 6.23
CA ARG A 66 -13.48 8.40 7.14
C ARG A 66 -12.64 7.48 8.05
N LEU A 67 -13.08 6.25 8.32
CA LEU A 67 -12.27 5.27 9.06
C LEU A 67 -10.90 5.00 8.42
N LYS A 68 -10.79 5.11 7.09
CA LYS A 68 -9.52 4.91 6.37
C LYS A 68 -8.51 6.03 6.61
N ASP A 69 -9.01 7.21 7.00
CA ASP A 69 -8.18 8.39 7.22
C ASP A 69 -7.64 8.42 8.66
N VAL A 70 -8.16 7.60 9.57
CA VAL A 70 -7.70 7.53 10.96
C VAL A 70 -6.27 6.99 11.00
N VAL A 71 -5.35 7.77 11.57
CA VAL A 71 -3.96 7.37 11.82
C VAL A 71 -3.69 7.55 13.30
N ILE A 72 -3.38 6.45 13.98
CA ILE A 72 -3.02 6.44 15.39
C ILE A 72 -1.50 6.31 15.49
N PRO A 73 -0.79 7.30 16.08
CA PRO A 73 0.63 7.19 16.34
C PRO A 73 0.90 6.03 17.30
N LEU A 74 1.99 5.32 17.02
CA LEU A 74 2.46 4.15 17.76
C LEU A 74 3.99 4.27 17.88
N ASP A 75 4.60 3.49 18.77
CA ASP A 75 6.05 3.51 18.99
C ASP A 75 6.85 3.29 17.70
N VAL A 76 6.34 2.44 16.80
CA VAL A 76 6.95 2.20 15.49
C VAL A 76 7.03 3.46 14.61
N HIS A 77 6.09 4.39 14.76
CA HIS A 77 6.11 5.67 14.05
C HIS A 77 7.17 6.61 14.63
N LEU A 78 7.37 6.59 15.95
CA LEU A 78 8.40 7.39 16.64
C LEU A 78 9.79 6.90 16.22
N GLN A 79 10.02 5.59 16.24
CA GLN A 79 11.27 4.98 15.79
C GLN A 79 11.55 5.28 14.32
N LEU A 80 10.52 5.21 13.47
CA LEU A 80 10.66 5.51 12.05
C LEU A 80 10.96 6.99 11.79
N GLU A 81 10.35 7.91 12.54
CA GLU A 81 10.64 9.36 12.40
C GLU A 81 12.06 9.69 12.85
N ASP A 82 12.49 9.20 14.03
CA ASP A 82 13.83 9.43 14.55
C ASP A 82 14.89 8.85 13.59
N GLY A 83 14.69 7.60 13.16
CA GLY A 83 15.55 6.95 12.17
C GLY A 83 15.63 7.74 10.87
N PHE A 84 14.50 8.17 10.32
CA PHE A 84 14.44 8.94 9.07
C PHE A 84 15.09 10.32 9.18
N SER A 85 14.85 11.03 10.28
CA SER A 85 15.43 12.35 10.58
C SER A 85 16.96 12.28 10.63
N GLN A 86 17.49 11.33 11.40
CA GLN A 86 18.92 11.08 11.50
C GLN A 86 19.51 10.67 10.15
N LEU A 87 18.83 9.78 9.41
CA LEU A 87 19.28 9.27 8.11
C LEU A 87 19.51 10.40 7.09
N ILE A 88 18.54 11.30 6.94
CA ILE A 88 18.64 12.43 6.01
C ILE A 88 19.76 13.38 6.44
N ARG A 89 19.76 13.80 7.71
CA ARG A 89 20.71 14.80 8.21
C ARG A 89 22.13 14.30 8.17
N TYR A 90 22.36 13.08 8.65
CA TYR A 90 23.67 12.43 8.60
C TYR A 90 24.13 12.24 7.15
N GLY A 91 23.22 11.85 6.26
CA GLY A 91 23.49 11.76 4.82
C GLY A 91 24.02 13.06 4.22
N TYR A 92 23.52 14.21 4.67
CA TYR A 92 23.94 15.52 4.17
C TYR A 92 25.27 16.04 4.72
N ILE A 93 25.78 15.54 5.85
CA ILE A 93 27.06 15.99 6.43
C ILE A 93 28.18 15.86 5.39
N ALA A 94 28.31 14.69 4.77
CA ALA A 94 29.35 14.42 3.78
C ALA A 94 29.12 15.11 2.42
N ARG A 95 28.00 15.82 2.26
CA ARG A 95 27.55 16.43 1.01
C ARG A 95 27.36 17.95 1.11
N ASP A 96 27.98 18.58 2.11
CA ASP A 96 27.94 20.04 2.27
C ASP A 96 28.41 20.74 0.97
N PRO A 97 27.56 21.54 0.32
CA PRO A 97 27.85 22.16 -0.97
C PRO A 97 29.06 23.10 -0.98
N PHE A 98 29.53 23.55 0.19
CA PHE A 98 30.68 24.45 0.33
C PHE A 98 32.00 23.74 0.64
N THR A 99 31.98 22.42 0.84
CA THR A 99 33.21 21.63 1.07
C THR A 99 33.85 21.22 -0.25
N THR A 100 35.19 21.23 -0.28
CA THR A 100 35.98 20.91 -1.47
C THR A 100 35.73 19.47 -1.94
N GLU A 101 35.61 18.54 -0.99
CA GLU A 101 35.33 17.13 -1.21
C GLU A 101 33.98 16.94 -1.91
N SER A 102 32.92 17.60 -1.43
CA SER A 102 31.58 17.52 -2.02
C SER A 102 31.54 18.13 -3.42
N ILE A 103 32.25 19.24 -3.65
CA ILE A 103 32.36 19.85 -4.99
C ILE A 103 33.02 18.88 -5.97
N ARG A 104 34.10 18.21 -5.57
CA ARG A 104 34.77 17.19 -6.41
C ARG A 104 33.89 15.97 -6.65
N HIS A 105 33.19 15.49 -5.63
CA HIS A 105 32.31 14.32 -5.74
C HIS A 105 31.15 14.52 -6.73
N ARG A 106 30.71 15.77 -6.93
CA ARG A 106 29.68 16.14 -7.91
C ARG A 106 30.18 16.18 -9.36
N GLN A 107 31.49 16.24 -9.60
CA GLN A 107 32.02 16.23 -10.96
C GLN A 107 32.01 14.81 -11.56
N PRO A 108 31.75 14.66 -12.86
CA PRO A 108 31.82 13.36 -13.52
C PRO A 108 33.25 12.79 -13.45
N LYS A 109 33.35 11.47 -13.27
CA LYS A 109 34.62 10.72 -13.07
C LYS A 109 35.63 10.77 -14.24
N SER A 110 35.38 11.57 -15.29
CA SER A 110 36.28 11.72 -16.46
C SER A 110 37.45 12.68 -16.23
N VAL A 111 37.46 13.42 -15.11
CA VAL A 111 38.60 14.24 -14.69
C VAL A 111 39.44 13.41 -13.74
N SER A 112 40.72 13.24 -14.06
CA SER A 112 41.76 12.46 -13.39
C SER A 112 41.91 12.74 -11.88
N ALA A 113 40.94 12.30 -11.08
CA ALA A 113 40.94 12.44 -9.63
C ALA A 113 41.24 11.11 -8.97
N VAL A 114 42.45 11.06 -8.37
CA VAL A 114 42.85 10.15 -7.29
C VAL A 114 41.69 9.98 -6.31
N SER A 115 41.48 8.75 -5.82
CA SER A 115 40.38 8.37 -4.93
C SER A 115 40.08 9.46 -3.90
N SER A 116 38.97 10.17 -4.09
CA SER A 116 38.53 11.16 -3.13
C SER A 116 38.26 10.43 -1.82
N GLY A 117 38.82 10.92 -0.70
CA GLY A 117 38.51 10.47 0.66
C GLY A 117 37.06 10.75 1.09
N PHE A 118 36.11 10.76 0.15
CA PHE A 118 34.68 10.84 0.39
C PHE A 118 34.28 9.63 1.24
N LYS A 119 34.01 9.88 2.52
CA LYS A 119 33.40 8.88 3.39
C LYS A 119 31.97 8.71 2.92
N SER A 120 31.67 7.53 2.38
CA SER A 120 30.30 7.17 2.00
C SER A 120 29.40 7.32 3.22
N SER A 121 28.46 8.26 3.18
CA SER A 121 27.36 8.41 4.16
C SER A 121 26.17 7.52 3.80
N ALA A 122 26.41 6.46 3.02
CA ALA A 122 25.46 5.45 2.56
C ALA A 122 24.94 4.60 3.73
N ASN A 123 24.08 5.21 4.54
CA ASN A 123 23.32 4.50 5.57
C ASN A 123 22.07 3.90 4.93
N ILE A 124 21.70 2.72 5.43
CA ILE A 124 20.50 2.01 5.03
C ILE A 124 19.57 1.91 6.23
N MET A 125 18.28 2.15 5.99
CA MET A 125 17.19 1.83 6.92
C MET A 125 16.26 0.84 6.22
N THR A 126 15.73 -0.13 6.96
CA THR A 126 14.84 -1.15 6.39
C THR A 126 13.54 -1.18 7.18
N LEU A 127 12.42 -1.05 6.47
CA LEU A 127 11.06 -1.12 6.98
C LEU A 127 10.40 -2.39 6.45
N ILE A 128 10.16 -3.35 7.34
CA ILE A 128 9.64 -4.67 6.99
C ILE A 128 8.33 -4.90 7.74
N GLY A 129 7.43 -5.71 7.19
CA GLY A 129 6.23 -6.15 7.91
C GLY A 129 5.18 -6.73 7.00
N LEU A 130 4.12 -7.29 7.58
CA LEU A 130 3.02 -7.88 6.81
C LEU A 130 2.26 -6.82 5.99
N SER A 131 1.73 -7.19 4.84
CA SER A 131 0.83 -6.32 4.08
C SER A 131 -0.39 -5.94 4.90
N GLY A 132 -0.83 -4.69 4.74
CA GLY A 132 -1.94 -4.13 5.51
C GLY A 132 -1.60 -3.66 6.93
N MET A 133 -0.33 -3.66 7.37
CA MET A 133 0.05 -3.15 8.71
C MET A 133 0.16 -1.62 8.81
N GLY A 134 0.07 -0.90 7.70
CA GLY A 134 0.19 0.56 7.69
C GLY A 134 1.61 1.10 7.44
N LYS A 135 2.57 0.27 6.98
CA LYS A 135 3.93 0.70 6.60
C LYS A 135 3.95 1.92 5.67
N THR A 136 3.24 1.83 4.54
CA THR A 136 3.16 2.92 3.56
C THR A 136 2.45 4.15 4.13
N THR A 137 1.44 3.94 4.99
CA THR A 137 0.76 5.05 5.70
C THR A 137 1.72 5.76 6.64
N ALA A 138 2.47 5.03 7.46
CA ALA A 138 3.48 5.55 8.36
C ALA A 138 4.57 6.34 7.62
N LEU A 139 5.13 5.75 6.56
CA LEU A 139 6.12 6.40 5.70
C LEU A 139 5.57 7.69 5.07
N ASN A 140 4.35 7.66 4.53
CA ASN A 140 3.71 8.84 3.94
C ASN A 140 3.43 9.93 4.98
N SER A 141 3.09 9.56 6.22
CA SER A 141 2.91 10.53 7.31
C SER A 141 4.22 11.20 7.70
N ILE A 142 5.32 10.44 7.75
CA ILE A 142 6.65 10.98 8.07
C ILE A 142 7.19 11.85 6.94
N THR A 143 7.08 11.42 5.69
CA THR A 143 7.57 12.21 4.55
C THR A 143 6.83 13.54 4.40
N LYS A 144 5.57 13.65 4.84
CA LYS A 144 4.81 14.91 4.90
C LYS A 144 5.40 15.95 5.87
N LEU A 145 6.16 15.51 6.88
CA LEU A 145 6.83 16.43 7.81
C LEU A 145 7.93 17.23 7.10
N TYR A 146 8.48 16.69 6.00
CA TYR A 146 9.58 17.26 5.25
C TYR A 146 9.11 17.81 3.90
N PRO A 147 9.51 19.03 3.49
CA PRO A 147 9.24 19.49 2.13
C PRO A 147 9.91 18.55 1.13
N GLN A 148 9.19 18.08 0.11
CA GLN A 148 9.77 17.17 -0.88
C GLN A 148 10.92 17.83 -1.66
N VAL A 149 10.71 19.08 -2.10
CA VAL A 149 11.69 19.86 -2.85
C VAL A 149 11.85 21.25 -2.24
N VAL A 150 13.09 21.66 -2.03
CA VAL A 150 13.50 22.95 -1.49
C VAL A 150 14.28 23.73 -2.56
N SER A 151 13.89 24.99 -2.78
CA SER A 151 14.61 25.93 -3.63
C SER A 151 15.44 26.86 -2.76
N HIS A 152 16.74 26.90 -3.05
CA HIS A 152 17.68 27.80 -2.42
C HIS A 152 17.98 28.99 -3.33
N GLY A 153 18.19 30.17 -2.73
CA GLY A 153 18.64 31.37 -3.44
C GLY A 153 19.92 31.96 -2.84
N LYS A 154 19.92 32.19 -1.53
CA LYS A 154 21.04 32.78 -0.80
C LYS A 154 21.16 32.13 0.57
N TYR A 155 22.37 31.70 0.92
CA TYR A 155 22.68 31.17 2.23
C TYR A 155 23.70 32.08 2.92
N LYS A 156 23.33 32.62 4.08
CA LYS A 156 24.09 33.67 4.78
C LYS A 156 24.39 34.83 3.83
N ARG A 157 25.66 35.07 3.50
CA ARG A 157 26.11 36.12 2.56
C ARG A 157 26.50 35.60 1.16
N ARG A 158 26.27 34.31 0.88
CA ARG A 158 26.70 33.65 -0.37
C ARG A 158 25.49 33.34 -1.26
N SER A 159 25.65 33.53 -2.57
CA SER A 159 24.68 33.02 -3.56
C SER A 159 24.69 31.50 -3.53
N PHE A 160 23.52 30.89 -3.38
CA PHE A 160 23.35 29.44 -3.33
C PHE A 160 22.06 29.10 -4.07
N ILE A 161 22.11 29.21 -5.40
CA ILE A 161 20.98 28.93 -6.28
C ILE A 161 21.04 27.43 -6.62
N GLN A 162 20.31 26.63 -5.87
CA GLN A 162 20.28 25.18 -6.01
C GLN A 162 18.87 24.66 -5.72
N THR A 163 18.56 23.50 -6.30
CA THR A 163 17.34 22.75 -5.98
C THR A 163 17.76 21.52 -5.19
N GLN A 164 17.18 21.36 -4.01
CA GLN A 164 17.37 20.21 -3.13
C GLN A 164 16.11 19.36 -3.14
N ILE A 165 16.23 18.07 -3.41
CA ILE A 165 15.16 17.10 -3.20
C ILE A 165 15.43 16.43 -1.86
N VAL A 166 14.57 16.61 -0.86
CA VAL A 166 14.81 16.07 0.48
C VAL A 166 14.60 14.56 0.50
N TRP A 167 13.57 14.08 -0.18
CA TRP A 167 13.27 12.66 -0.29
C TRP A 167 12.68 12.35 -1.67
N LEU A 168 13.00 11.17 -2.19
CA LEU A 168 12.41 10.65 -3.42
C LEU A 168 11.92 9.23 -3.18
N LYS A 169 10.61 9.01 -3.32
CA LYS A 169 9.98 7.70 -3.21
C LYS A 169 9.87 7.06 -4.58
N ILE A 170 10.20 5.78 -4.67
CA ILE A 170 10.19 4.97 -5.90
C ILE A 170 9.52 3.65 -5.57
N ASP A 171 8.41 3.36 -6.24
CA ASP A 171 7.74 2.07 -6.12
C ASP A 171 8.40 1.08 -7.10
N CYS A 172 8.79 -0.11 -6.61
CA CYS A 172 9.39 -1.13 -7.46
C CYS A 172 8.37 -1.63 -8.51
N PRO A 173 8.78 -1.79 -9.78
CA PRO A 173 7.87 -2.26 -10.82
C PRO A 173 7.47 -3.72 -10.59
N HIS A 174 6.25 -4.08 -10.97
CA HIS A 174 5.74 -5.45 -10.84
C HIS A 174 6.49 -6.49 -11.69
N ASP A 175 7.18 -6.06 -12.75
CA ASP A 175 8.02 -6.93 -13.57
C ASP A 175 9.35 -7.31 -12.89
N GLY A 176 9.65 -6.69 -11.74
CA GLY A 176 10.86 -6.93 -10.96
C GLY A 176 12.15 -6.50 -11.67
N SER A 177 12.08 -5.66 -12.72
CA SER A 177 13.24 -5.37 -13.57
C SER A 177 14.03 -4.13 -13.09
N LEU A 178 15.37 -4.24 -13.09
CA LEU A 178 16.25 -3.09 -12.80
C LEU A 178 16.05 -1.93 -13.79
N ARG A 179 15.69 -2.23 -15.03
CA ARG A 179 15.35 -1.23 -16.04
C ARG A 179 14.04 -0.52 -15.68
N GLY A 180 13.01 -1.27 -15.26
CA GLY A 180 11.77 -0.72 -14.76
C GLY A 180 11.99 0.15 -13.52
N PHE A 181 12.88 -0.27 -12.59
CA PHE A 181 13.28 0.56 -11.45
C PHE A 181 13.93 1.88 -11.90
N CYS A 182 14.87 1.84 -12.85
CA CYS A 182 15.48 3.06 -13.39
C CYS A 182 14.43 3.99 -14.03
N ALA A 183 13.47 3.43 -14.76
CA ALA A 183 12.36 4.19 -15.35
C ALA A 183 11.49 4.84 -14.27
N ALA A 184 11.15 4.09 -13.21
CA ALA A 184 10.39 4.59 -12.07
C ALA A 184 11.15 5.71 -11.32
N PHE A 185 12.47 5.61 -11.18
CA PHE A 185 13.30 6.69 -10.64
C PHE A 185 13.15 7.96 -11.47
N PHE A 186 13.33 7.88 -12.80
CA PHE A 186 13.27 9.07 -13.65
C PHE A 186 11.88 9.71 -13.66
N ALA A 187 10.82 8.90 -13.66
CA ALA A 187 9.46 9.40 -13.54
C ALA A 187 9.20 10.08 -12.19
N SER A 188 9.68 9.48 -11.10
CA SER A 188 9.54 10.05 -9.75
C SER A 188 10.29 11.37 -9.62
N LEU A 189 11.48 11.48 -10.24
CA LEU A 189 12.27 12.71 -10.28
C LEU A 189 11.56 13.82 -11.05
N ASP A 190 11.04 13.51 -12.24
CA ASP A 190 10.25 14.43 -13.06
C ASP A 190 9.01 14.93 -12.30
N ASN A 191 8.29 14.04 -11.63
CA ASN A 191 7.14 14.37 -10.78
C ASN A 191 7.51 15.30 -9.62
N ALA A 192 8.61 15.01 -8.91
CA ALA A 192 9.07 15.86 -7.80
C ALA A 192 9.47 17.27 -8.28
N LEU A 193 10.07 17.36 -9.47
CA LEU A 193 10.51 18.61 -10.06
C LEU A 193 9.40 19.35 -10.83
N GLY A 194 8.27 18.70 -11.10
CA GLY A 194 7.18 19.27 -11.92
C GLY A 194 7.58 19.52 -13.37
N ILE A 195 8.42 18.64 -13.95
CA ILE A 195 8.91 18.73 -15.33
C ILE A 195 8.75 17.39 -16.05
N GLU A 196 8.89 17.39 -17.37
CA GLU A 196 8.91 16.18 -18.20
C GLU A 196 10.20 16.14 -19.02
N LYS A 197 11.29 15.67 -18.41
CA LYS A 197 12.62 15.70 -19.03
C LYS A 197 13.33 14.36 -18.90
N TYR A 198 13.42 13.84 -17.70
CA TYR A 198 14.24 12.68 -17.38
C TYR A 198 13.54 11.36 -17.71
N ALA A 199 12.21 11.29 -17.66
CA ALA A 199 11.45 10.08 -18.01
C ALA A 199 11.73 9.62 -19.45
N SER A 200 11.99 10.55 -20.37
CA SER A 200 12.40 10.25 -21.75
C SER A 200 13.73 9.48 -21.85
N MET A 201 14.58 9.56 -20.82
CA MET A 201 15.87 8.85 -20.78
C MET A 201 15.69 7.34 -20.62
N ALA A 202 14.58 6.89 -20.00
CA ALA A 202 14.24 5.48 -19.88
C ALA A 202 13.86 4.84 -21.22
N GLN A 203 13.35 5.65 -22.17
CA GLN A 203 12.96 5.21 -23.51
C GLN A 203 14.16 5.00 -24.43
N LYS A 204 15.31 5.60 -24.11
CA LYS A 204 16.57 5.36 -24.83
C LYS A 204 17.05 3.94 -24.54
N ARG A 205 17.58 3.23 -25.54
CA ARG A 205 18.16 1.88 -25.40
C ARG A 205 19.50 1.86 -24.64
N ASN A 206 19.61 2.60 -23.55
CA ASN A 206 20.76 2.62 -22.66
C ASN A 206 20.83 1.30 -21.86
N SER A 207 22.05 0.88 -21.51
CA SER A 207 22.24 -0.22 -20.55
C SER A 207 21.88 0.23 -19.13
N VAL A 208 21.60 -0.74 -18.24
CA VAL A 208 21.33 -0.49 -16.81
C VAL A 208 22.48 0.26 -16.16
N SER A 209 23.73 -0.09 -16.48
CA SER A 209 24.92 0.59 -15.94
C SER A 209 24.99 2.07 -16.33
N VAL A 210 24.62 2.42 -17.58
CA VAL A 210 24.55 3.82 -18.02
C VAL A 210 23.43 4.57 -17.29
N MET A 211 22.27 3.94 -17.12
CA MET A 211 21.17 4.54 -16.33
C MET A 211 21.58 4.75 -14.88
N LEU A 212 22.27 3.79 -14.26
CA LEU A 212 22.77 3.91 -12.89
C LEU A 212 23.72 5.10 -12.73
N GLN A 213 24.64 5.31 -13.67
CA GLN A 213 25.51 6.48 -13.69
C GLN A 213 24.71 7.78 -13.82
N GLN A 214 23.69 7.82 -14.69
CA GLN A 214 22.82 8.98 -14.86
C GLN A 214 22.04 9.29 -13.58
N ILE A 215 21.46 8.28 -12.95
CA ILE A 215 20.76 8.37 -11.66
C ILE A 215 21.71 8.95 -10.60
N SER A 216 22.91 8.39 -10.48
CA SER A 216 23.92 8.88 -9.53
C SER A 216 24.26 10.36 -9.73
N GLN A 217 24.42 10.81 -10.99
CA GLN A 217 24.68 12.21 -11.29
C GLN A 217 23.49 13.12 -10.97
N LEU A 218 22.26 12.67 -11.23
CA LEU A 218 21.06 13.44 -10.90
C LEU A 218 20.86 13.55 -9.39
N CYS A 219 21.10 12.48 -8.64
CA CYS A 219 21.11 12.50 -7.19
C CYS A 219 22.05 13.57 -6.62
N LYS A 220 23.25 13.68 -7.20
CA LYS A 220 24.25 14.70 -6.83
C LYS A 220 23.87 16.10 -7.25
N ALA A 221 23.29 16.26 -8.45
CA ALA A 221 22.89 17.55 -9.00
C ALA A 221 21.75 18.18 -8.19
N PHE A 222 20.80 17.37 -7.73
CA PHE A 222 19.62 17.82 -6.99
C PHE A 222 19.72 17.60 -5.47
N PHE A 223 20.91 17.28 -4.95
CA PHE A 223 21.13 17.00 -3.53
C PHE A 223 20.06 16.07 -2.92
N VAL A 224 19.76 14.97 -3.62
CA VAL A 224 18.70 14.04 -3.20
C VAL A 224 19.01 13.50 -1.81
N GLY A 225 18.19 13.82 -0.81
CA GLY A 225 18.50 13.55 0.60
C GLY A 225 18.46 12.08 0.94
N VAL A 226 17.38 11.40 0.54
CA VAL A 226 17.17 9.97 0.74
C VAL A 226 16.36 9.38 -0.43
N LEU A 227 16.68 8.14 -0.80
CA LEU A 227 15.85 7.34 -1.72
C LEU A 227 15.04 6.33 -0.94
N ILE A 228 13.73 6.36 -1.10
CA ILE A 228 12.82 5.39 -0.51
C ILE A 228 12.37 4.42 -1.59
N ILE A 229 12.69 3.14 -1.42
CA ILE A 229 12.41 2.08 -2.37
C ILE A 229 11.30 1.24 -1.77
N ASP A 230 10.07 1.46 -2.23
CA ASP A 230 8.87 0.78 -1.74
C ASP A 230 8.54 -0.45 -2.58
N GLU A 231 7.75 -1.36 -2.00
CA GLU A 231 7.35 -2.64 -2.59
C GLU A 231 8.55 -3.49 -3.05
N MET A 232 9.64 -3.50 -2.28
CA MET A 232 10.90 -4.18 -2.63
C MET A 232 10.73 -5.68 -2.92
N GLN A 233 9.68 -6.31 -2.36
CA GLN A 233 9.35 -7.70 -2.65
C GLN A 233 9.01 -7.95 -4.13
N HIS A 234 8.60 -6.94 -4.92
CA HIS A 234 8.37 -7.13 -6.36
C HIS A 234 9.66 -7.46 -7.13
N LEU A 235 10.83 -7.15 -6.57
CA LEU A 235 12.11 -7.53 -7.18
C LEU A 235 12.48 -9.00 -6.93
N THR A 236 11.76 -9.73 -6.06
CA THR A 236 12.07 -11.13 -5.69
C THR A 236 11.27 -12.16 -6.48
N SER A 237 10.07 -11.80 -6.94
CA SER A 237 9.02 -12.73 -7.39
C SER A 237 9.32 -13.52 -8.67
N SER A 238 10.41 -13.19 -9.39
CA SER A 238 10.69 -13.75 -10.72
C SER A 238 12.14 -14.25 -10.92
N ARG A 239 12.96 -14.32 -9.86
CA ARG A 239 14.42 -14.37 -9.99
C ARG A 239 15.11 -15.46 -9.14
N GLY A 240 15.98 -16.23 -9.78
CA GLY A 240 16.85 -17.23 -9.14
C GLY A 240 17.97 -16.61 -8.29
N GLY A 241 18.82 -17.41 -7.67
CA GLY A 241 19.83 -16.94 -6.70
C GLY A 241 20.82 -15.89 -7.24
N HIS A 242 21.33 -16.05 -8.46
CA HIS A 242 22.30 -15.13 -9.08
C HIS A 242 21.73 -13.74 -9.36
N ASP A 243 20.44 -13.67 -9.69
CA ASP A 243 19.76 -12.42 -10.00
C ASP A 243 19.52 -11.57 -8.74
N ARG A 244 19.35 -12.20 -7.57
CA ARG A 244 19.19 -11.50 -6.28
C ARG A 244 20.47 -10.79 -5.84
N GLU A 245 21.62 -11.43 -6.03
CA GLU A 245 22.93 -10.82 -5.74
C GLU A 245 23.18 -9.62 -6.66
N THR A 246 22.83 -9.75 -7.95
CA THR A 246 22.92 -8.66 -8.93
C THR A 246 22.06 -7.45 -8.53
N LEU A 247 20.84 -7.69 -8.04
CA LEU A 247 19.95 -6.64 -7.54
C LEU A 247 20.54 -5.92 -6.33
N LEU A 248 21.04 -6.65 -5.33
CA LEU A 248 21.67 -6.03 -4.16
C LEU A 248 22.92 -5.24 -4.53
N ASN A 249 23.78 -5.80 -5.38
CA ASN A 249 24.97 -5.11 -5.87
C ASN A 249 24.60 -3.82 -6.60
N PHE A 250 23.49 -3.79 -7.34
CA PHE A 250 22.98 -2.58 -7.96
C PHE A 250 22.66 -1.49 -6.92
N PHE A 251 21.93 -1.79 -5.84
CA PHE A 251 21.57 -0.78 -4.83
C PHE A 251 22.76 -0.35 -3.96
N VAL A 252 23.66 -1.27 -3.62
CA VAL A 252 24.92 -0.95 -2.93
C VAL A 252 25.78 -0.02 -3.80
N THR A 253 25.86 -0.32 -5.10
CA THR A 253 26.57 0.55 -6.06
C THR A 253 25.90 1.90 -6.17
N LEU A 254 24.56 1.96 -6.28
CA LEU A 254 23.79 3.20 -6.31
C LEU A 254 24.09 4.08 -5.09
N SER A 255 23.98 3.52 -3.89
CA SER A 255 24.18 4.25 -2.65
C SER A 255 25.61 4.77 -2.51
N ASN A 256 26.62 3.95 -2.83
CA ASN A 256 28.03 4.34 -2.77
C ASN A 256 28.41 5.36 -3.86
N GLU A 257 27.93 5.19 -5.09
CA GLU A 257 28.26 6.10 -6.18
C GLU A 257 27.54 7.44 -6.05
N ALA A 258 26.26 7.44 -5.68
CA ALA A 258 25.45 8.64 -5.49
C ALA A 258 25.74 9.34 -4.16
N GLY A 259 26.24 8.61 -3.15
CA GLY A 259 26.39 9.10 -1.79
C GLY A 259 25.04 9.39 -1.12
N VAL A 260 23.99 8.65 -1.50
CA VAL A 260 22.61 8.88 -1.01
C VAL A 260 22.18 7.72 -0.11
N PRO A 261 21.68 8.01 1.10
CA PRO A 261 21.03 7.03 1.97
C PRO A 261 19.84 6.34 1.30
N LEU A 262 19.63 5.06 1.64
CA LEU A 262 18.51 4.26 1.13
C LEU A 262 17.56 3.85 2.26
N VAL A 263 16.27 3.86 1.96
CA VAL A 263 15.22 3.26 2.79
C VAL A 263 14.56 2.15 2.00
N TYR A 264 14.71 0.92 2.43
CA TYR A 264 14.00 -0.21 1.83
C TYR A 264 12.67 -0.41 2.55
N VAL A 265 11.57 -0.48 1.80
CA VAL A 265 10.25 -0.80 2.34
C VAL A 265 9.69 -2.00 1.60
N GLY A 266 9.20 -2.98 2.35
CA GLY A 266 8.59 -4.16 1.77
C GLY A 266 8.05 -5.12 2.82
N THR A 267 7.70 -6.31 2.35
CA THR A 267 7.11 -7.36 3.17
C THR A 267 8.16 -8.37 3.60
N ASN A 268 7.82 -9.32 4.47
CA ASN A 268 8.74 -10.37 4.92
C ASN A 268 9.33 -11.20 3.75
N ALA A 269 8.65 -11.21 2.60
CA ALA A 269 9.13 -11.82 1.35
C ALA A 269 10.43 -11.21 0.81
N MET A 270 10.83 -10.02 1.27
CA MET A 270 12.11 -9.39 0.90
C MET A 270 13.29 -9.88 1.75
N LEU A 271 13.07 -10.49 2.93
CA LEU A 271 14.13 -10.94 3.84
C LEU A 271 15.17 -11.87 3.16
N PRO A 272 14.78 -12.82 2.28
CA PRO A 272 15.74 -13.66 1.56
C PRO A 272 16.64 -12.89 0.58
N LEU A 273 16.32 -11.65 0.19
CA LEU A 273 17.25 -10.82 -0.57
C LEU A 273 18.51 -10.58 0.25
N PHE A 274 18.33 -10.25 1.53
CA PHE A 274 19.44 -9.84 2.37
C PHE A 274 20.24 -11.03 2.90
N SER A 275 19.65 -12.24 2.97
CA SER A 275 20.18 -13.44 3.65
C SER A 275 21.58 -13.88 3.21
N GLY A 276 21.97 -13.67 1.95
CA GLY A 276 23.30 -14.05 1.42
C GLY A 276 24.40 -13.00 1.62
N VAL A 277 24.05 -11.73 1.82
CA VAL A 277 24.98 -10.58 1.91
C VAL A 277 25.01 -9.98 3.34
N LEU A 278 24.37 -10.67 4.30
CA LEU A 278 24.06 -10.20 5.67
C LEU A 278 25.26 -9.74 6.50
N ARG A 279 26.51 -10.07 6.14
CA ARG A 279 27.67 -9.55 6.89
C ARG A 279 28.02 -8.10 6.54
N ASN A 280 27.74 -7.66 5.31
CA ASN A 280 28.03 -6.29 4.84
C ASN A 280 26.77 -5.41 4.81
N ALA A 281 25.60 -5.97 4.46
CA ALA A 281 24.34 -5.23 4.44
C ALA A 281 23.85 -4.84 5.84
N ARG A 282 23.97 -5.73 6.86
CA ARG A 282 23.67 -5.36 8.26
C ARG A 282 24.68 -4.37 8.86
N ARG A 283 25.94 -4.37 8.38
CA ARG A 283 26.94 -3.35 8.76
C ARG A 283 26.73 -2.02 8.06
N ALA A 284 26.11 -2.01 6.87
CA ALA A 284 25.66 -0.81 6.16
C ALA A 284 24.29 -0.30 6.66
N ALA A 285 23.49 -1.17 7.28
CA ALA A 285 22.28 -0.83 8.03
C ALA A 285 22.65 -0.21 9.38
N GLY A 286 23.30 0.97 9.34
CA GLY A 286 23.71 1.70 10.55
C GLY A 286 22.54 2.17 11.43
N MET A 287 21.30 2.08 10.94
CA MET A 287 20.09 2.59 11.63
C MET A 287 19.06 1.51 11.99
N GLY A 288 19.35 0.23 11.73
CA GLY A 288 18.51 -0.90 12.15
C GLY A 288 17.35 -1.28 11.20
N GLU A 289 16.59 -2.28 11.64
CA GLU A 289 15.37 -2.80 11.01
C GLU A 289 14.17 -2.36 11.86
N ILE A 290 13.17 -1.78 11.21
CA ILE A 290 11.89 -1.40 11.84
C ILE A 290 10.84 -2.37 11.33
N THR A 291 10.22 -3.10 12.25
CA THR A 291 9.25 -4.14 11.91
C THR A 291 7.83 -3.71 12.25
N PHE A 292 6.95 -3.80 11.26
CA PHE A 292 5.51 -3.68 11.38
C PHE A 292 4.93 -5.09 11.45
N ASP A 293 4.98 -5.68 12.64
CA ASP A 293 4.34 -6.96 12.91
C ASP A 293 2.85 -6.80 13.21
N ARG A 294 2.12 -7.91 13.14
CA ARG A 294 0.73 -7.93 13.61
C ARG A 294 0.69 -7.70 15.11
N PHE A 295 -0.43 -7.18 15.59
CA PHE A 295 -0.68 -7.12 17.01
C PHE A 295 -1.08 -8.48 17.57
N GLU A 296 -0.66 -8.76 18.81
CA GLU A 296 -1.18 -9.87 19.59
C GLU A 296 -2.49 -9.47 20.29
N ILE A 297 -3.29 -10.46 20.71
CA ILE A 297 -4.63 -10.21 21.26
C ILE A 297 -4.60 -9.42 22.57
N ASP A 298 -3.55 -9.61 23.35
CA ASP A 298 -3.29 -9.00 24.65
C ASP A 298 -2.45 -7.73 24.56
N ASP A 299 -2.13 -7.27 23.35
CA ASP A 299 -1.39 -6.02 23.13
C ASP A 299 -2.24 -4.80 23.56
N PRO A 300 -1.78 -3.98 24.52
CA PRO A 300 -2.49 -2.76 24.92
C PRO A 300 -2.71 -1.77 23.77
N PHE A 301 -1.79 -1.70 22.81
CA PHE A 301 -1.92 -0.83 21.64
C PHE A 301 -3.00 -1.32 20.68
N TRP A 302 -3.19 -2.63 20.57
CA TRP A 302 -4.32 -3.20 19.83
C TRP A 302 -5.65 -2.82 20.46
N ASP A 303 -5.76 -2.98 21.77
CA ASP A 303 -6.97 -2.63 22.51
C ASP A 303 -7.30 -1.12 22.35
N TYR A 304 -6.27 -0.28 22.43
CA TYR A 304 -6.39 1.15 22.17
C TYR A 304 -6.83 1.44 20.74
N LEU A 305 -6.20 0.84 19.73
CA LEU A 305 -6.54 1.00 18.31
C LEU A 305 -8.00 0.64 18.04
N VAL A 306 -8.44 -0.54 18.50
CA VAL A 306 -9.82 -1.00 18.32
C VAL A 306 -10.79 -0.05 19.01
N SER A 307 -10.49 0.37 20.25
CA SER A 307 -11.34 1.31 21.00
C SER A 307 -11.49 2.64 20.25
N ARG A 308 -10.39 3.21 19.74
CA ARG A 308 -10.41 4.48 19.01
C ARG A 308 -11.14 4.38 17.69
N LEU A 309 -11.02 3.28 16.95
CA LEU A 309 -11.77 3.06 15.71
C LEU A 309 -13.26 2.82 15.98
N TRP A 310 -13.60 2.18 17.10
CA TRP A 310 -14.98 1.93 17.51
C TRP A 310 -15.76 3.22 17.81
N GLU A 311 -15.08 4.29 18.24
CA GLU A 311 -15.69 5.61 18.44
C GLU A 311 -16.24 6.25 17.15
N TYR A 312 -15.85 5.73 15.97
CA TYR A 312 -16.35 6.19 14.68
C TYR A 312 -17.54 5.31 14.23
N ASP A 313 -18.71 5.60 14.77
CA ASP A 313 -19.94 4.83 14.55
C ASP A 313 -21.00 5.60 13.74
N TRP A 314 -21.18 5.24 12.46
CA TRP A 314 -22.25 5.78 11.62
C TRP A 314 -23.56 4.98 11.71
N THR A 315 -23.62 3.91 12.51
CA THR A 315 -24.88 3.20 12.75
C THR A 315 -25.81 4.00 13.67
N GLY A 316 -25.23 4.77 14.60
CA GLY A 316 -25.94 5.63 15.54
C GLY A 316 -26.48 4.88 16.74
N THR A 317 -26.05 3.63 16.95
CA THR A 317 -26.59 2.74 17.98
C THR A 317 -25.85 2.88 19.29
N ASN A 318 -24.65 3.50 19.29
CA ASN A 318 -23.81 3.71 20.48
C ASN A 318 -23.58 2.41 21.26
N SER A 319 -23.35 1.30 20.54
CA SER A 319 -23.15 0.00 21.16
C SER A 319 -21.82 -0.07 21.90
N ASP A 320 -21.82 -0.55 23.14
CA ASP A 320 -20.60 -0.68 23.94
C ASP A 320 -19.64 -1.74 23.35
N LEU A 321 -18.34 -1.43 23.36
CA LEU A 321 -17.29 -2.36 22.95
C LEU A 321 -17.00 -3.39 24.04
N THR A 322 -17.84 -4.42 24.11
CA THR A 322 -17.74 -5.53 25.07
C THR A 322 -16.52 -6.43 24.82
N ALA A 323 -16.09 -7.18 25.83
CA ALA A 323 -15.00 -8.15 25.71
C ALA A 323 -15.28 -9.22 24.63
N ASN A 324 -16.54 -9.64 24.47
CA ASN A 324 -16.94 -10.58 23.41
C ASN A 324 -16.70 -9.96 22.01
N LEU A 325 -17.08 -8.70 21.81
CA LEU A 325 -16.84 -7.99 20.55
C LEU A 325 -15.34 -7.81 20.28
N ARG A 326 -14.54 -7.43 21.29
CA ARG A 326 -13.07 -7.31 21.16
C ARG A 326 -12.43 -8.62 20.69
N ASN A 327 -12.78 -9.73 21.34
CA ASN A 327 -12.30 -11.06 20.95
C ASN A 327 -12.78 -11.45 19.56
N LYS A 328 -14.03 -11.13 19.21
CA LYS A 328 -14.56 -11.42 17.87
C LYS A 328 -13.85 -10.64 16.78
N ILE A 329 -13.61 -9.35 17.00
CA ILE A 329 -12.86 -8.48 16.09
C ILE A 329 -11.46 -9.06 15.88
N TYR A 330 -10.72 -9.38 16.96
CA TYR A 330 -9.40 -9.99 16.83
C TYR A 330 -9.45 -11.32 16.08
N ASN A 331 -10.40 -12.20 16.38
CA ASN A 331 -10.51 -13.48 15.70
C ASN A 331 -10.72 -13.36 14.18
N LEU A 332 -11.40 -12.30 13.74
CA LEU A 332 -11.73 -12.05 12.34
C LEU A 332 -10.73 -11.12 11.63
N SER A 333 -9.79 -10.49 12.35
CA SER A 333 -8.73 -9.65 11.77
C SER A 333 -7.31 -10.19 12.00
N GLN A 334 -7.11 -11.03 13.01
CA GLN A 334 -5.82 -11.57 13.47
C GLN A 334 -4.75 -10.49 13.69
N GLY A 335 -5.14 -9.40 14.38
CA GLY A 335 -4.23 -8.29 14.66
C GLY A 335 -3.83 -7.45 13.44
N ASN A 336 -4.43 -7.70 12.27
CA ASN A 336 -4.14 -6.92 11.06
C ASN A 336 -4.99 -5.66 10.98
N THR A 337 -4.35 -4.49 10.91
CA THR A 337 -5.02 -3.18 10.94
C THR A 337 -5.88 -2.91 9.70
N ASP A 338 -5.44 -3.35 8.51
CA ASP A 338 -6.24 -3.26 7.29
C ASP A 338 -7.46 -4.18 7.32
N PHE A 339 -7.31 -5.42 7.83
CA PHE A 339 -8.46 -6.33 8.02
C PHE A 339 -9.43 -5.81 9.07
N LEU A 340 -8.94 -5.22 10.16
CA LEU A 340 -9.74 -4.55 11.18
C LEU A 340 -10.61 -3.44 10.58
N VAL A 341 -9.99 -2.48 9.88
CA VAL A 341 -10.72 -1.35 9.29
C VAL A 341 -11.75 -1.86 8.28
N LYS A 342 -11.38 -2.83 7.44
CA LYS A 342 -12.32 -3.45 6.49
C LYS A 342 -13.51 -4.11 7.19
N LEU A 343 -13.26 -4.91 8.23
CA LEU A 343 -14.29 -5.59 9.00
C LEU A 343 -15.26 -4.59 9.63
N LEU A 344 -14.76 -3.53 10.27
CA LEU A 344 -15.59 -2.49 10.89
C LEU A 344 -16.41 -1.72 9.84
N MET A 345 -15.77 -1.32 8.73
CA MET A 345 -16.46 -0.61 7.65
C MET A 345 -17.58 -1.45 7.04
N LEU A 346 -17.33 -2.73 6.76
CA LEU A 346 -18.32 -3.64 6.18
C LEU A 346 -19.43 -3.97 7.20
N GLY A 347 -19.07 -4.15 8.48
CA GLY A 347 -20.01 -4.30 9.59
C GLY A 347 -21.01 -3.16 9.67
N GLN A 348 -20.52 -1.92 9.73
CA GLN A 348 -21.37 -0.74 9.77
C GLN A 348 -22.24 -0.59 8.52
N ARG A 349 -21.69 -0.87 7.32
CA ARG A 349 -22.47 -0.83 6.09
C ARG A 349 -23.60 -1.86 6.08
N HIS A 350 -23.34 -3.07 6.59
CA HIS A 350 -24.35 -4.11 6.70
C HIS A 350 -25.48 -3.71 7.65
N VAL A 351 -25.15 -3.20 8.84
CA VAL A 351 -26.12 -2.69 9.81
C VAL A 351 -26.99 -1.60 9.20
N ILE A 352 -26.40 -0.61 8.54
CA ILE A 352 -27.14 0.48 7.90
C ILE A 352 -27.99 -0.01 6.71
N ALA A 353 -27.53 -1.02 5.97
CA ALA A 353 -28.21 -1.53 4.78
C ALA A 353 -29.45 -2.35 5.12
N GLU A 354 -29.36 -3.19 6.15
CA GLU A 354 -30.41 -4.12 6.57
C GLU A 354 -31.21 -3.57 7.76
N ASP A 355 -30.96 -2.33 8.18
CA ASP A 355 -31.65 -1.61 9.27
C ASP A 355 -31.63 -2.39 10.59
N LEU A 356 -30.43 -2.82 10.99
CA LEU A 356 -30.20 -3.59 12.22
C LEU A 356 -29.92 -2.69 13.42
N ASP A 357 -30.12 -3.22 14.63
CA ASP A 357 -29.97 -2.49 15.90
C ASP A 357 -28.52 -2.10 16.27
N GLY A 358 -27.51 -2.58 15.54
CA GLY A 358 -26.10 -2.28 15.81
C GLY A 358 -25.13 -3.37 15.39
N ILE A 359 -23.84 -3.13 15.63
CA ILE A 359 -22.80 -4.13 15.38
C ILE A 359 -22.79 -5.15 16.53
N THR A 360 -23.11 -6.40 16.21
CA THR A 360 -22.98 -7.55 17.13
C THR A 360 -21.91 -8.55 16.64
N ALA A 361 -21.57 -9.53 17.47
CA ALA A 361 -20.63 -10.58 17.09
C ALA A 361 -21.14 -11.42 15.89
N GLU A 362 -22.45 -11.60 15.78
CA GLU A 362 -23.13 -12.29 14.68
C GLU A 362 -23.06 -11.48 13.38
N VAL A 363 -23.25 -10.16 13.47
CA VAL A 363 -23.08 -9.24 12.33
C VAL A 363 -21.66 -9.31 11.78
N LEU A 364 -20.65 -9.25 12.65
CA LEU A 364 -19.25 -9.33 12.24
C LEU A 364 -18.93 -10.69 11.60
N GLN A 365 -19.46 -11.78 12.16
CA GLN A 365 -19.32 -13.12 11.57
C GLN A 365 -19.97 -13.20 10.19
N HIS A 366 -21.20 -12.69 10.05
CA HIS A 366 -21.92 -12.68 8.78
C HIS A 366 -21.15 -11.94 7.69
N VAL A 367 -20.59 -10.76 8.04
CA VAL A 367 -19.76 -9.96 7.14
C VAL A 367 -18.49 -10.70 6.75
N TYR A 368 -17.81 -11.32 7.71
CA TYR A 368 -16.64 -12.13 7.42
C TYR A 368 -16.99 -13.25 6.42
N ASP A 369 -18.02 -14.05 6.69
CA ASP A 369 -18.39 -15.21 5.87
C ASP A 369 -18.88 -14.86 4.46
N ASN A 370 -19.53 -13.72 4.30
CA ASN A 370 -20.22 -13.38 3.04
C ASN A 370 -19.51 -12.29 2.22
N GLN A 371 -18.79 -11.39 2.87
CA GLN A 371 -18.18 -10.23 2.21
C GLN A 371 -16.65 -10.31 2.22
N MET A 372 -16.01 -10.87 3.24
CA MET A 372 -14.54 -10.98 3.33
C MET A 372 -13.98 -12.33 2.84
N ARG A 373 -14.72 -13.07 2.00
CA ARG A 373 -14.34 -14.41 1.52
C ARG A 373 -12.93 -14.50 0.92
N MET A 374 -12.53 -13.47 0.17
CA MET A 374 -11.19 -13.40 -0.45
C MET A 374 -10.06 -13.27 0.58
N LEU A 375 -10.39 -12.86 1.81
CA LEU A 375 -9.45 -12.69 2.91
C LEU A 375 -9.42 -13.87 3.88
N HIS A 376 -10.28 -14.89 3.71
CA HIS A 376 -10.32 -16.04 4.61
C HIS A 376 -8.98 -16.78 4.68
N LYS A 377 -8.41 -17.12 3.52
CA LYS A 377 -7.10 -17.80 3.44
C LYS A 377 -5.97 -17.00 4.12
N PRO A 378 -5.73 -15.71 3.80
CA PRO A 378 -4.68 -14.96 4.46
C PRO A 378 -4.94 -14.77 5.97
N ILE A 379 -6.20 -14.62 6.40
CA ILE A 379 -6.55 -14.54 7.84
C ILE A 379 -6.30 -15.89 8.54
N GLU A 380 -6.63 -17.01 7.91
CA GLU A 380 -6.35 -18.36 8.43
C GLU A 380 -4.85 -18.65 8.51
N ALA A 381 -4.07 -18.21 7.52
CA ALA A 381 -2.61 -18.31 7.55
C ALA A 381 -2.01 -17.53 8.73
N LEU A 382 -2.53 -16.33 9.04
CA LEU A 382 -2.13 -15.62 10.26
C LEU A 382 -2.57 -16.42 11.50
N ARG A 383 -3.82 -16.90 11.54
CA ARG A 383 -4.36 -17.62 12.70
C ARG A 383 -3.59 -18.91 13.03
N SER A 384 -3.06 -19.61 12.01
CA SER A 384 -2.33 -20.85 12.22
C SER A 384 -0.98 -20.63 12.94
N GLY A 385 -0.39 -19.44 12.81
CA GLY A 385 0.94 -19.15 13.35
C GLY A 385 2.06 -19.90 12.63
N ASP A 386 1.76 -20.63 11.56
CA ASP A 386 2.71 -21.44 10.80
C ASP A 386 3.62 -20.52 9.96
N PRO A 387 4.94 -20.51 10.19
CA PRO A 387 5.87 -19.66 9.44
C PRO A 387 5.82 -19.87 7.93
N LEU A 388 5.49 -21.08 7.46
CA LEU A 388 5.40 -21.36 6.02
C LEU A 388 4.14 -20.73 5.40
N GLN A 389 3.00 -20.86 6.07
CA GLN A 389 1.76 -20.23 5.60
C GLN A 389 1.82 -18.70 5.69
N ILE A 390 2.48 -18.17 6.72
CA ILE A 390 2.73 -16.73 6.86
C ILE A 390 3.73 -16.25 5.78
N ALA A 391 4.69 -17.07 5.35
CA ALA A 391 5.58 -16.71 4.25
C ALA A 391 4.80 -16.53 2.92
N ASP A 392 3.82 -17.39 2.67
CA ASP A 392 2.93 -17.32 1.51
C ASP A 392 1.81 -16.27 1.66
N TYR A 393 1.71 -15.59 2.81
CA TYR A 393 0.66 -14.61 3.11
C TYR A 393 0.50 -13.55 2.01
N GLU A 394 1.63 -13.03 1.51
CA GLU A 394 1.64 -12.00 0.47
C GLU A 394 1.10 -12.51 -0.87
N ASP A 395 1.41 -13.76 -1.23
CA ASP A 395 0.91 -14.40 -2.45
C ASP A 395 -0.58 -14.76 -2.33
N MET A 396 -1.09 -14.91 -1.10
CA MET A 396 -2.52 -15.12 -0.83
C MET A 396 -3.34 -13.82 -0.86
N MET A 397 -2.71 -12.65 -0.84
CA MET A 397 -3.43 -11.37 -0.78
C MET A 397 -4.12 -11.07 -2.13
N PRO A 398 -5.42 -10.69 -2.11
CA PRO A 398 -6.13 -10.30 -3.32
C PRO A 398 -5.56 -9.00 -3.91
N THR A 399 -5.76 -8.81 -5.22
CA THR A 399 -5.31 -7.59 -5.91
C THR A 399 -6.06 -6.35 -5.41
N LYS A 400 -5.48 -5.15 -5.61
CA LYS A 400 -6.12 -3.88 -5.24
C LYS A 400 -7.53 -3.74 -5.85
N ASP A 401 -7.73 -4.17 -7.09
CA ASP A 401 -9.03 -4.14 -7.77
C ASP A 401 -10.03 -5.13 -7.17
N GLN A 402 -9.59 -6.33 -6.82
CA GLN A 402 -10.43 -7.32 -6.13
C GLN A 402 -10.86 -6.81 -4.75
N VAL A 403 -9.94 -6.19 -4.01
CA VAL A 403 -10.25 -5.56 -2.72
C VAL A 403 -11.22 -4.39 -2.89
N ALA A 404 -11.02 -3.54 -3.89
CA ALA A 404 -11.94 -2.44 -4.19
C ALA A 404 -13.34 -2.97 -4.53
N LEU A 405 -13.42 -4.05 -5.33
CA LEU A 405 -14.68 -4.71 -5.67
C LEU A 405 -15.36 -5.28 -4.43
N MET A 406 -14.62 -5.99 -3.57
CA MET A 406 -15.11 -6.52 -2.28
C MET A 406 -15.70 -5.40 -1.41
N MET A 407 -15.00 -4.27 -1.31
CA MET A 407 -15.46 -3.10 -0.56
C MET A 407 -16.62 -2.36 -1.23
N SER A 408 -16.89 -2.60 -2.50
CA SER A 408 -18.00 -2.03 -3.27
C SER A 408 -19.20 -2.97 -3.43
N TYR A 409 -19.05 -4.26 -3.10
CA TYR A 409 -20.00 -5.34 -3.38
C TYR A 409 -21.41 -5.06 -2.83
N ASP A 410 -21.48 -4.28 -1.75
CA ASP A 410 -22.72 -3.80 -1.16
C ASP A 410 -23.57 -2.93 -2.12
N LEU A 411 -22.94 -2.22 -3.07
CA LEU A 411 -23.62 -1.43 -4.09
C LEU A 411 -24.22 -2.29 -5.21
N ALA A 412 -23.50 -3.32 -5.68
CA ALA A 412 -23.93 -4.19 -6.78
C ALA A 412 -25.15 -5.04 -6.40
N ARG A 413 -25.21 -5.52 -5.15
CA ARG A 413 -26.38 -6.24 -4.62
C ARG A 413 -27.60 -5.30 -4.44
N ARG A 414 -27.36 -4.04 -4.05
CA ARG A 414 -28.40 -2.99 -3.97
C ARG A 414 -28.96 -2.62 -5.35
N ILE A 415 -28.13 -2.52 -6.40
CA ILE A 415 -28.60 -2.27 -7.77
C ILE A 415 -29.55 -3.39 -8.21
N LYS A 416 -29.17 -4.67 -8.01
CA LYS A 416 -30.05 -5.81 -8.34
C LYS A 416 -31.38 -5.84 -7.58
N ARG A 417 -31.40 -5.45 -6.29
CA ARG A 417 -32.66 -5.40 -5.49
C ARG A 417 -33.50 -4.16 -5.82
N ALA A 418 -32.87 -3.01 -6.03
CA ALA A 418 -33.53 -1.75 -6.35
C ALA A 418 -34.14 -1.77 -7.75
N ASP A 419 -33.45 -2.34 -8.74
CA ASP A 419 -34.00 -2.52 -10.10
C ASP A 419 -35.26 -3.38 -10.06
N LEU A 420 -35.29 -4.48 -9.30
CA LEU A 420 -36.48 -5.33 -9.21
C LEU A 420 -37.65 -4.59 -8.53
N ALA A 421 -37.40 -3.89 -7.43
CA ALA A 421 -38.44 -3.22 -6.66
C ALA A 421 -38.96 -1.92 -7.33
N LEU A 422 -38.11 -1.15 -8.02
CA LEU A 422 -38.53 0.01 -8.80
C LEU A 422 -39.28 -0.42 -10.07
N VAL A 423 -38.79 -1.44 -10.79
CA VAL A 423 -39.49 -1.97 -11.98
C VAL A 423 -40.88 -2.47 -11.61
N MET A 424 -41.04 -3.12 -10.45
CA MET A 424 -42.35 -3.58 -9.96
C MET A 424 -43.27 -2.45 -9.48
N LYS A 425 -42.73 -1.30 -9.04
CA LYS A 425 -43.53 -0.14 -8.59
C LYS A 425 -43.87 0.84 -9.73
N VAL A 426 -43.06 0.89 -10.78
CA VAL A 426 -43.27 1.75 -11.96
C VAL A 426 -44.06 1.02 -13.05
N ALA A 427 -44.13 -0.32 -13.01
CA ALA A 427 -45.03 -1.08 -13.87
C ALA A 427 -46.49 -0.69 -13.59
N PRO A 428 -47.27 -0.25 -14.61
CA PRO A 428 -48.68 0.05 -14.40
C PRO A 428 -49.42 -1.22 -13.94
N PRO A 429 -50.46 -1.10 -13.09
CA PRO A 429 -51.25 -2.26 -12.68
C PRO A 429 -51.81 -2.94 -13.92
N ILE A 430 -51.64 -4.26 -13.99
CA ILE A 430 -52.20 -5.07 -15.07
C ILE A 430 -53.73 -4.94 -14.98
N VAL A 431 -54.30 -4.11 -15.83
CA VAL A 431 -55.76 -3.99 -15.97
C VAL A 431 -56.24 -5.29 -16.59
N GLN A 432 -56.93 -6.12 -15.82
CA GLN A 432 -57.72 -7.22 -16.35
C GLN A 432 -58.89 -6.65 -17.17
N LYS A 433 -58.65 -6.34 -18.45
CA LYS A 433 -59.71 -6.07 -19.41
C LYS A 433 -60.35 -7.41 -19.79
N SER A 434 -61.59 -7.60 -19.35
CA SER A 434 -62.49 -8.64 -19.86
C SER A 434 -62.60 -8.49 -21.38
N ARG A 435 -61.92 -9.36 -22.14
CA ARG A 435 -61.96 -9.35 -23.60
C ARG A 435 -63.00 -10.37 -24.06
N LYS A 436 -64.00 -9.86 -24.78
CA LYS A 436 -65.10 -10.61 -25.40
C LYS A 436 -64.58 -11.79 -26.24
N ARG A 437 -65.31 -12.91 -26.18
CA ARG A 437 -65.16 -14.09 -27.05
C ARG A 437 -65.18 -13.67 -28.52
N SER A 438 -64.15 -14.05 -29.26
CA SER A 438 -64.20 -14.22 -30.72
C SER A 438 -63.57 -15.56 -31.09
N VAL A 439 -64.21 -16.21 -32.05
CA VAL A 439 -64.16 -17.65 -32.34
C VAL A 439 -62.91 -18.06 -33.12
N SER A 440 -62.41 -19.23 -32.73
CA SER A 440 -61.47 -20.19 -33.37
C SER A 440 -60.41 -19.72 -34.38
N ASN A 441 -59.16 -20.06 -34.08
CA ASN A 441 -58.41 -20.99 -34.92
C ASN A 441 -57.72 -22.03 -34.04
N THR A 442 -57.69 -23.25 -34.56
CA THR A 442 -57.39 -24.55 -33.96
C THR A 442 -56.05 -24.60 -33.21
N VAL A 443 -56.11 -25.05 -31.97
CA VAL A 443 -54.95 -25.39 -31.13
C VAL A 443 -54.45 -26.77 -31.55
N SER A 444 -53.22 -26.86 -32.02
CA SER A 444 -52.48 -28.12 -32.06
C SER A 444 -52.09 -28.51 -30.64
N VAL A 445 -52.71 -29.57 -30.13
CA VAL A 445 -52.38 -30.21 -28.86
C VAL A 445 -50.97 -30.80 -28.97
N VAL A 446 -50.02 -30.28 -28.18
CA VAL A 446 -48.76 -30.99 -27.94
C VAL A 446 -49.03 -31.99 -26.82
N SER A 447 -48.86 -33.28 -27.14
CA SER A 447 -49.06 -34.38 -26.19
C SER A 447 -48.15 -34.22 -24.98
N SER A 448 -48.74 -34.38 -23.80
CA SER A 448 -48.06 -34.53 -22.51
C SER A 448 -47.79 -36.01 -22.24
N ASP A 449 -46.89 -36.63 -22.99
CA ASP A 449 -46.41 -37.98 -22.70
C ASP A 449 -44.92 -37.93 -22.31
N SER A 450 -44.69 -38.15 -21.01
CA SER A 450 -43.50 -38.73 -20.38
C SER A 450 -42.11 -38.35 -20.94
N LEU A 451 -41.39 -37.46 -20.24
CA LEU A 451 -39.92 -37.51 -20.25
C LEU A 451 -39.49 -38.74 -19.45
N ALA A 452 -39.34 -39.88 -20.13
CA ALA A 452 -38.71 -41.05 -19.56
C ALA A 452 -37.24 -40.72 -19.25
N SER A 453 -36.89 -40.97 -17.98
CA SER A 453 -35.56 -40.94 -17.38
C SER A 453 -34.42 -41.36 -18.31
N VAL A 454 -33.49 -40.43 -18.56
CA VAL A 454 -32.20 -40.72 -19.20
C VAL A 454 -31.29 -41.35 -18.14
N HIS A 455 -31.29 -42.68 -18.04
CA HIS A 455 -30.26 -43.42 -17.33
C HIS A 455 -29.35 -44.11 -18.34
N LEU A 456 -28.04 -43.87 -18.23
CA LEU A 456 -27.02 -44.75 -18.81
C LEU A 456 -27.06 -46.07 -18.04
N ASP A 457 -26.81 -47.18 -18.70
CA ASP A 457 -26.81 -48.49 -18.06
C ASP A 457 -25.58 -48.60 -17.13
N PRO A 458 -25.76 -48.74 -15.80
CA PRO A 458 -24.64 -48.72 -14.86
C PRO A 458 -23.70 -49.93 -14.97
N ASP A 459 -24.16 -51.03 -15.60
CA ASP A 459 -23.39 -52.27 -15.73
C ASP A 459 -22.74 -52.43 -17.13
N GLY A 460 -22.95 -51.48 -18.04
CA GLY A 460 -22.36 -51.48 -19.39
C GLY A 460 -21.13 -50.57 -19.52
N ASP A 461 -20.30 -50.79 -20.55
CA ASP A 461 -19.18 -49.89 -20.84
C ASP A 461 -19.72 -48.49 -21.20
N ILE A 462 -19.40 -47.53 -20.34
CA ILE A 462 -19.89 -46.16 -20.41
C ILE A 462 -19.31 -45.44 -21.63
N GLN A 463 -18.08 -45.78 -22.03
CA GLN A 463 -17.37 -45.10 -23.11
C GLN A 463 -18.04 -45.40 -24.46
N GLU A 464 -18.35 -46.67 -24.73
CA GLU A 464 -19.07 -47.11 -25.94
C GLU A 464 -20.49 -46.50 -26.02
N GLN A 465 -21.18 -46.40 -24.88
CA GLN A 465 -22.54 -45.84 -24.82
C GLN A 465 -22.57 -44.33 -25.13
N LEU A 466 -21.49 -43.62 -24.80
CA LEU A 466 -21.34 -42.20 -25.08
C LEU A 466 -20.95 -41.93 -26.53
N VAL A 467 -20.02 -42.73 -27.09
CA VAL A 467 -19.63 -42.66 -28.51
C VAL A 467 -20.82 -42.97 -29.42
N LYS A 468 -21.57 -44.05 -29.14
CA LYS A 468 -22.73 -44.46 -29.94
C LYS A 468 -23.87 -43.43 -29.94
N ARG A 469 -23.91 -42.56 -28.93
CA ARG A 469 -24.87 -41.45 -28.83
C ARG A 469 -24.31 -40.12 -29.34
N GLY A 470 -23.07 -40.08 -29.83
CA GLY A 470 -22.44 -38.92 -30.43
C GLY A 470 -21.93 -37.87 -29.43
N TRP A 471 -21.66 -38.26 -28.18
CA TRP A 471 -21.17 -37.36 -27.13
C TRP A 471 -19.64 -37.32 -27.04
N THR A 472 -18.95 -38.30 -27.64
CA THR A 472 -17.49 -38.40 -27.72
C THR A 472 -17.08 -39.04 -29.05
N ASP A 473 -15.93 -38.65 -29.63
CA ASP A 473 -15.36 -39.25 -30.85
C ASP A 473 -14.27 -40.29 -30.50
N ASP A 474 -14.18 -41.37 -31.29
CA ASP A 474 -13.22 -42.48 -31.04
C ASP A 474 -11.75 -42.10 -31.31
N ASP A 475 -11.47 -41.10 -32.14
CA ASP A 475 -10.12 -40.67 -32.51
C ASP A 475 -9.80 -39.28 -31.93
N ALA A 476 -9.66 -39.20 -30.61
CA ALA A 476 -9.12 -38.02 -29.94
C ALA A 476 -7.58 -38.00 -30.02
N ALA A 477 -7.03 -37.52 -31.14
CA ALA A 477 -5.61 -37.14 -31.22
C ALA A 477 -5.42 -35.68 -30.79
N TRP A 478 -5.22 -35.46 -29.49
CA TRP A 478 -4.67 -34.22 -28.93
C TRP A 478 -3.68 -34.52 -27.80
#